data_AF-A0A5J4QH45-F1
#
_entry.id   AF-A0A5J4QH45-F1
#
_cell.length_a   1.000
_cell.length_b   1.000
_cell.length_c   1.000
_cell.angle_alpha   90.00
_cell.angle_beta   90.00
_cell.angle_gamma   90.00
#
_symmetry.space_group_name_H-M   'P 1'
#
loop_
_entity.id
_entity.type
_entity.pdbx_description
1 polymer ?
#
loop_
_entity_poly.entity_id
_entity_poly.type
_entity_poly.pdbx_seq_one_letter_code
_entity_poly.pdbx_strand_id
1 'polypeptide(L)'
;MNSKDLQPASLFHYFYEISQIPRPSKREEKIIAYLKAFGEKHNLETKVDQAGNLLIRKPATQGKEHLQTVILQSHVDMVCEKNSDVNHDFLNDAIQIEIDGEWMKAKGTTLGADNGVGVASELAVLAATDMEHGPVECLFTVDEETGLTGAFAIKEGFMTGDILLN
;
A
#
# COMPACT_ATOMS: atom_id res chain seq x y z
N MET A 1 -6.64 -7.70 -22.74
CA MET A 1 -6.67 -6.27 -22.35
C MET A 1 -5.26 -5.85 -22.01
N ASN A 2 -4.85 -4.64 -22.40
CA ASN A 2 -3.56 -4.10 -21.98
C ASN A 2 -3.74 -3.47 -20.59
N SER A 3 -2.72 -3.48 -19.72
CA SER A 3 -2.84 -2.93 -18.35
C SER A 3 -3.28 -1.45 -18.33
N LYS A 4 -3.10 -0.74 -19.44
CA LYS A 4 -3.45 0.67 -19.66
C LYS A 4 -4.96 0.96 -19.73
N ASP A 5 -5.80 -0.05 -19.85
CA ASP A 5 -7.25 0.13 -20.02
C ASP A 5 -8.03 -0.01 -18.70
N LEU A 6 -7.35 -0.39 -17.61
CA LEU A 6 -7.99 -0.65 -16.31
C LEU A 6 -8.37 0.66 -15.61
N GLN A 7 -9.55 0.69 -15.01
CA GLN A 7 -10.10 1.84 -14.29
C GLN A 7 -10.45 1.45 -12.85
N PRO A 8 -10.12 2.28 -11.84
CA PRO A 8 -9.47 3.60 -11.95
C PRO A 8 -7.98 3.52 -12.30
N ALA A 9 -7.54 4.32 -13.28
CA ALA A 9 -6.16 4.24 -13.80
C ALA A 9 -5.08 4.51 -12.73
N SER A 10 -5.33 5.41 -11.77
CA SER A 10 -4.40 5.74 -10.68
C SER A 10 -4.15 4.55 -9.75
N LEU A 11 -5.20 3.82 -9.38
CA LEU A 11 -5.10 2.61 -8.56
C LEU A 11 -4.24 1.56 -9.26
N PHE A 12 -4.56 1.24 -10.52
CA PHE A 12 -3.82 0.19 -11.24
C PHE A 12 -2.39 0.60 -11.58
N HIS A 13 -2.12 1.89 -11.73
CA HIS A 13 -0.76 2.42 -11.82
C HIS A 13 0.04 2.10 -10.56
N TYR A 14 -0.46 2.47 -9.37
CA TYR A 14 0.25 2.19 -8.12
C TYR A 14 0.31 0.69 -7.78
N PHE A 15 -0.74 -0.07 -8.10
CA PHE A 15 -0.72 -1.53 -7.93
C PHE A 15 0.38 -2.17 -8.78
N TYR A 16 0.54 -1.72 -10.02
CA TYR A 16 1.66 -2.13 -10.85
C TYR A 16 2.99 -1.72 -10.23
N GLU A 17 3.18 -0.47 -9.80
CA GLU A 17 4.44 -0.02 -9.17
C GLU A 17 4.84 -0.88 -7.97
N ILE A 18 3.93 -1.11 -7.02
CA ILE A 18 4.25 -1.91 -5.82
C ILE A 18 4.46 -3.39 -6.15
N SER A 19 3.85 -3.92 -7.22
CA SER A 19 4.11 -5.30 -7.67
C SER A 19 5.52 -5.49 -8.21
N GLN A 20 6.19 -4.40 -8.62
CA GLN A 20 7.59 -4.43 -9.04
C GLN A 20 8.57 -4.44 -7.87
N ILE A 21 8.07 -4.33 -6.63
CA ILE A 21 8.87 -4.24 -5.42
C ILE A 21 8.69 -5.53 -4.63
N PRO A 22 9.74 -6.35 -4.47
CA PRO A 22 9.70 -7.50 -3.59
C PRO A 22 9.34 -7.07 -2.16
N ARG A 23 8.25 -7.63 -1.62
CA ARG A 23 7.70 -7.29 -0.29
C ARG A 23 7.24 -8.52 0.52
N PRO A 24 8.06 -9.58 0.68
CA PRO A 24 7.71 -10.68 1.57
C PRO A 24 7.53 -10.20 3.00
N SER A 25 6.71 -10.89 3.78
CA SER A 25 6.62 -10.68 5.23
C SER A 25 7.99 -10.81 5.88
N LYS A 26 8.29 -9.92 6.84
CA LYS A 26 9.59 -9.75 7.53
C LYS A 26 10.75 -9.29 6.62
N ARG A 27 10.42 -8.80 5.42
CA ARG A 27 11.35 -8.26 4.42
C ARG A 27 10.75 -7.02 3.73
N GLU A 28 10.04 -6.21 4.49
CA GLU A 28 9.29 -5.05 4.02
C GLU A 28 10.18 -3.82 3.75
N GLU A 29 11.50 -3.90 3.99
CA GLU A 29 12.40 -2.74 3.90
C GLU A 29 12.35 -2.03 2.54
N LYS A 30 12.16 -2.79 1.44
CA LYS A 30 12.10 -2.24 0.08
C LYS A 30 10.82 -1.45 -0.15
N ILE A 31 9.67 -1.99 0.25
CA ILE A 31 8.38 -1.31 0.08
C ILE A 31 8.27 -0.11 1.03
N ILE A 32 8.77 -0.22 2.26
CA ILE A 32 8.84 0.91 3.19
C ILE A 32 9.73 2.03 2.64
N ALA A 33 10.87 1.71 2.02
CA ALA A 33 11.73 2.72 1.38
C ALA A 33 11.01 3.44 0.22
N TYR A 34 10.26 2.70 -0.60
CA TYR A 34 9.44 3.29 -1.66
C TYR A 34 8.36 4.23 -1.10
N LEU A 35 7.64 3.81 -0.06
CA LEU A 35 6.58 4.63 0.57
C LEU A 35 7.13 5.91 1.20
N LYS A 36 8.33 5.87 1.82
CA LYS A 36 9.03 7.07 2.29
C LYS A 36 9.34 8.03 1.15
N ALA A 37 9.94 7.52 0.08
CA ALA A 37 10.28 8.32 -1.09
C ALA A 37 9.03 8.89 -1.77
N PHE A 38 7.92 8.14 -1.77
CA PHE A 38 6.61 8.63 -2.23
C PHE A 38 6.13 9.81 -1.39
N GLY A 39 6.12 9.68 -0.06
CA GLY A 39 5.74 10.77 0.84
C GLY A 39 6.57 12.04 0.62
N GLU A 40 7.90 11.88 0.52
CA GLU A 40 8.83 12.98 0.22
C GLU A 40 8.54 13.63 -1.14
N LYS A 41 8.38 12.82 -2.20
CA LYS A 41 8.07 13.29 -3.57
C LYS A 41 6.79 14.12 -3.61
N HIS A 42 5.79 13.75 -2.81
CA HIS A 42 4.50 14.44 -2.74
C HIS A 42 4.46 15.54 -1.66
N ASN A 43 5.57 15.82 -0.97
CA ASN A 43 5.68 16.78 0.14
C ASN A 43 4.67 16.51 1.28
N LEU A 44 4.46 15.23 1.60
CA LEU A 44 3.54 14.78 2.64
C LEU A 44 4.30 14.39 3.91
N GLU A 45 3.75 14.75 5.07
CA GLU A 45 4.34 14.35 6.36
C GLU A 45 4.35 12.82 6.44
N THR A 46 5.54 12.25 6.65
CA THR A 46 5.74 10.80 6.70
C THR A 46 6.44 10.42 8.00
N LYS A 47 5.90 9.42 8.69
CA LYS A 47 6.44 8.88 9.95
C LYS A 47 6.63 7.38 9.84
N VAL A 48 7.62 6.87 10.54
CA VAL A 48 7.81 5.43 10.73
C VAL A 48 8.01 5.15 12.21
N ASP A 49 7.30 4.15 12.72
CA ASP A 49 7.44 3.73 14.11
C ASP A 49 8.63 2.77 14.32
N GLN A 50 8.73 2.23 15.54
CA GLN A 50 9.82 1.31 15.89
C GLN A 50 9.70 -0.07 15.25
N ALA A 51 8.47 -0.50 14.92
CA ALA A 51 8.22 -1.80 14.29
C ALA A 51 8.38 -1.75 12.77
N GLY A 52 8.37 -0.54 12.18
CA GLY A 52 8.48 -0.32 10.75
C GLY A 52 7.16 0.04 10.08
N ASN A 53 6.07 0.18 10.84
CA ASN A 53 4.81 0.72 10.29
C ASN A 53 5.05 2.16 9.83
N LEU A 54 4.42 2.52 8.71
CA LEU A 54 4.60 3.82 8.09
C LEU A 54 3.26 4.55 8.03
N LEU A 55 3.27 5.84 8.35
CA LEU A 55 2.12 6.71 8.27
C LEU A 55 2.43 7.87 7.33
N ILE A 56 1.57 8.11 6.33
CA ILE A 56 1.63 9.29 5.47
C ILE A 56 0.38 10.13 5.69
N ARG A 57 0.55 11.43 5.92
CA ARG A 57 -0.55 12.35 6.18
C ARG A 57 -0.77 13.30 5.04
N LYS A 58 -2.03 13.47 4.67
CA LYS A 58 -2.48 14.46 3.69
C LYS A 58 -3.46 15.44 4.33
N PRO A 59 -3.20 16.75 4.26
CA PRO A 59 -4.12 17.75 4.81
C PRO A 59 -5.45 17.71 4.06
N ALA A 60 -6.50 18.24 4.69
CA ALA A 60 -7.79 18.40 4.02
C ALA A 60 -7.67 19.30 2.78
N THR A 61 -8.52 19.02 1.80
CA THR A 61 -8.80 19.99 0.74
C THR A 61 -9.50 21.23 1.30
N GLN A 62 -9.39 22.36 0.57
CA GLN A 62 -9.91 23.65 1.01
C GLN A 62 -11.38 23.57 1.43
N GLY A 63 -11.69 24.03 2.64
CA GLY A 63 -13.05 24.07 3.19
C GLY A 63 -13.49 22.78 3.88
N LYS A 64 -12.64 21.76 3.97
CA LYS A 64 -12.91 20.47 4.63
C LYS A 64 -12.05 20.24 5.89
N GLU A 65 -11.33 21.26 6.35
CA GLU A 65 -10.41 21.18 7.49
C GLU A 65 -11.12 20.88 8.81
N HIS A 66 -12.42 21.16 8.89
CA HIS A 66 -13.28 20.93 10.05
C HIS A 66 -13.81 19.49 10.13
N LEU A 67 -13.60 18.67 9.09
CA LEU A 67 -14.03 17.28 9.08
C LEU A 67 -13.11 16.42 9.96
N GLN A 68 -13.65 15.30 10.44
CA GLN A 68 -12.86 14.32 11.18
C GLN A 68 -11.76 13.72 10.29
N THR A 69 -10.61 13.49 10.90
CA THR A 69 -9.49 12.80 10.26
C THR A 69 -9.84 11.32 10.08
N VAL A 70 -9.70 10.83 8.85
CA VAL A 70 -9.93 9.41 8.50
C VAL A 70 -8.59 8.71 8.32
N ILE A 71 -8.46 7.53 8.93
CA ILE A 71 -7.35 6.62 8.74
C ILE A 71 -7.75 5.57 7.69
N LEU A 72 -6.98 5.47 6.62
CA LEU A 72 -7.02 4.34 5.70
C LEU A 72 -5.88 3.39 6.10
N GLN A 73 -6.18 2.11 6.28
CA GLN A 73 -5.18 1.15 6.74
C GLN A 73 -5.08 -0.04 5.77
N SER A 74 -3.84 -0.32 5.35
CA SER A 74 -3.48 -1.49 4.54
C SER A 74 -2.18 -2.11 5.06
N HIS A 75 -1.99 -3.42 4.91
CA HIS A 75 -0.69 -4.04 5.18
C HIS A 75 0.16 -4.13 3.90
N VAL A 76 1.49 -4.01 4.05
CA VAL A 76 2.39 -3.88 2.88
C VAL A 76 3.04 -5.18 2.46
N ASP A 77 3.09 -6.17 3.35
CA ASP A 77 3.65 -7.46 3.03
C ASP A 77 2.71 -8.29 2.14
N MET A 78 3.23 -9.39 1.59
CA MET A 78 2.43 -10.36 0.86
C MET A 78 2.86 -11.78 1.20
N VAL A 79 1.91 -12.71 1.11
CA VAL A 79 2.20 -14.14 1.05
C VAL A 79 3.03 -14.45 -0.20
N CYS A 80 4.09 -15.23 -0.02
CA CYS A 80 5.02 -15.62 -1.08
C CYS A 80 4.89 -17.11 -1.42
N GLU A 81 3.89 -17.45 -2.24
CA GLU A 81 3.64 -18.81 -2.71
C GLU A 81 3.78 -18.89 -4.23
N LYS A 82 4.28 -20.02 -4.73
CA LYS A 82 4.46 -20.24 -6.17
C LYS A 82 4.16 -21.68 -6.56
N ASN A 83 3.78 -21.86 -7.82
CA ASN A 83 3.62 -23.18 -8.40
C ASN A 83 4.97 -23.92 -8.42
N SER A 84 4.91 -25.25 -8.32
CA SER A 84 6.11 -26.10 -8.18
C SER A 84 7.10 -26.00 -9.35
N ASP A 85 6.62 -25.64 -10.53
CA ASP A 85 7.36 -25.52 -11.78
C ASP A 85 7.89 -24.09 -12.05
N VAL A 86 7.58 -23.14 -11.17
CA VAL A 86 7.96 -21.73 -11.34
C VAL A 86 9.23 -21.41 -10.56
N ASN A 87 10.25 -20.91 -11.26
CA ASN A 87 11.45 -20.36 -10.64
C ASN A 87 11.29 -18.85 -10.44
N HIS A 88 10.95 -18.46 -9.22
CA HIS A 88 10.80 -17.06 -8.79
C HIS A 88 11.46 -16.87 -7.42
N ASP A 89 12.25 -15.81 -7.27
CA ASP A 89 12.88 -15.38 -6.03
C ASP A 89 12.15 -14.16 -5.46
N PHE A 90 11.28 -14.38 -4.48
CA PHE A 90 10.47 -13.34 -3.84
C PHE A 90 11.28 -12.26 -3.10
N LEU A 91 12.61 -12.42 -2.93
CA LEU A 91 13.45 -11.37 -2.37
C LEU A 91 13.92 -10.38 -3.42
N ASN A 92 13.95 -10.77 -4.70
CA ASN A 92 14.65 -10.01 -5.75
C ASN A 92 13.81 -9.79 -7.01
N ASP A 93 12.90 -10.70 -7.33
CA ASP A 93 12.12 -10.67 -8.56
C ASP A 93 10.80 -9.90 -8.37
N ALA A 94 10.41 -9.15 -9.40
CA ALA A 94 9.11 -8.50 -9.48
C ALA A 94 8.00 -9.52 -9.77
N ILE A 95 6.80 -9.26 -9.24
CA ILE A 95 5.61 -10.06 -9.55
C ILE A 95 5.20 -9.80 -11.01
N GLN A 96 5.06 -10.87 -11.77
CA GLN A 96 4.65 -10.79 -13.18
C GLN A 96 3.12 -10.83 -13.28
N ILE A 97 2.51 -9.65 -13.46
CA ILE A 97 1.07 -9.50 -13.61
C ILE A 97 0.62 -9.95 -15.01
N GLU A 98 -0.52 -10.63 -15.08
CA GLU A 98 -1.26 -10.90 -16.30
C GLU A 98 -2.75 -10.59 -16.16
N ILE A 99 -3.38 -10.22 -17.28
CA ILE A 99 -4.83 -10.02 -17.37
C ILE A 99 -5.42 -11.16 -18.19
N ASP A 100 -6.27 -11.95 -17.55
CA ASP A 100 -6.95 -13.10 -18.10
C ASP A 100 -8.47 -12.86 -18.04
N GLY A 101 -9.02 -12.37 -19.16
CA GLY A 101 -10.40 -11.93 -19.24
C GLY A 101 -10.71 -10.80 -18.26
N GLU A 102 -11.57 -11.08 -17.28
CA GLU A 102 -11.99 -10.16 -16.22
C GLU A 102 -11.09 -10.19 -14.98
N TRP A 103 -10.07 -11.06 -14.96
CA TRP A 103 -9.23 -11.29 -13.80
C TRP A 103 -7.81 -10.74 -14.01
N MET A 104 -7.28 -10.11 -12.98
CA MET A 104 -5.85 -9.85 -12.84
C MET A 104 -5.23 -10.95 -11.97
N LYS A 105 -4.15 -11.56 -12.45
CA LYS A 105 -3.45 -12.67 -11.79
C LYS A 105 -1.94 -12.45 -11.86
N ALA A 106 -1.19 -13.21 -11.08
CA ALA A 106 0.25 -13.33 -11.26
C ALA A 106 0.59 -14.64 -11.98
N LYS A 107 1.67 -14.64 -12.76
CA LYS A 107 2.13 -15.80 -13.52
C LYS A 107 2.75 -16.85 -12.61
N GLY A 108 1.90 -17.72 -12.06
CA GLY A 108 2.30 -18.89 -11.28
C GLY A 108 2.90 -18.57 -9.91
N THR A 109 2.63 -17.38 -9.39
CA THR A 109 2.90 -16.95 -8.01
C THR A 109 1.62 -16.38 -7.39
N THR A 110 1.64 -16.12 -6.09
CA THR A 110 0.72 -15.17 -5.48
C THR A 110 0.88 -13.79 -6.11
N LEU A 111 -0.24 -13.07 -6.25
CA LEU A 111 -0.25 -11.72 -6.82
C LEU A 111 0.04 -10.64 -5.78
N GLY A 112 -0.26 -10.91 -4.51
CA GLY A 112 -0.24 -9.90 -3.45
C GLY A 112 -1.35 -8.84 -3.63
N ALA A 113 -2.47 -9.21 -4.26
CA ALA A 113 -3.65 -8.34 -4.33
C ALA A 113 -4.15 -7.99 -2.92
N ASP A 114 -4.08 -8.95 -2.01
CA ASP A 114 -4.22 -8.71 -0.58
C ASP A 114 -2.85 -8.40 0.04
N ASN A 115 -2.65 -7.26 0.72
CA ASN A 115 -3.47 -6.05 0.67
C ASN A 115 -2.95 -4.99 -0.32
N GLY A 116 -2.22 -5.42 -1.35
CA GLY A 116 -1.65 -4.52 -2.35
C GLY A 116 -2.67 -3.62 -3.05
N VAL A 117 -3.92 -4.06 -3.24
CA VAL A 117 -4.98 -3.19 -3.80
C VAL A 117 -5.36 -2.07 -2.83
N GLY A 118 -5.40 -2.34 -1.52
CA GLY A 118 -5.59 -1.33 -0.48
C GLY A 118 -4.46 -0.31 -0.47
N VAL A 119 -3.21 -0.80 -0.43
CA VAL A 119 -1.99 0.04 -0.52
C VAL A 119 -2.02 0.93 -1.77
N ALA A 120 -2.37 0.37 -2.93
CA ALA A 120 -2.46 1.12 -4.18
C ALA A 120 -3.58 2.18 -4.16
N SER A 121 -4.69 1.88 -3.50
CA SER A 121 -5.81 2.81 -3.32
C SER A 121 -5.43 3.98 -2.43
N GLU A 122 -4.72 3.72 -1.34
CA GLU A 122 -4.17 4.75 -0.44
C GLU A 122 -3.19 5.67 -1.17
N LEU A 123 -2.25 5.10 -1.95
CA LEU A 123 -1.33 5.88 -2.78
C LEU A 123 -2.06 6.75 -3.81
N ALA A 124 -3.12 6.22 -4.43
CA ALA A 124 -3.96 6.99 -5.34
C ALA A 124 -4.65 8.16 -4.63
N VAL A 125 -5.21 7.95 -3.44
CA VAL A 125 -5.82 9.01 -2.61
C VAL A 125 -4.79 10.06 -2.21
N LEU A 126 -3.59 9.65 -1.78
CA LEU A 126 -2.52 10.54 -1.38
C LEU A 126 -2.06 11.41 -2.56
N ALA A 127 -1.93 10.83 -3.75
CA ALA A 127 -1.50 11.52 -4.97
C ALA A 127 -2.59 12.38 -5.64
N ALA A 128 -3.88 12.08 -5.42
CA ALA A 128 -4.98 12.76 -6.09
C ALA A 128 -4.99 14.28 -5.83
N THR A 129 -5.23 15.07 -6.87
CA THR A 129 -5.37 16.54 -6.76
C THR A 129 -6.76 17.04 -7.15
N ASP A 130 -7.63 16.13 -7.57
CA ASP A 130 -8.95 16.34 -8.15
C ASP A 130 -10.08 15.71 -7.31
N MET A 131 -9.79 15.28 -6.09
CA MET A 131 -10.74 14.67 -5.16
C MET A 131 -10.88 15.53 -3.90
N GLU A 132 -12.11 15.90 -3.54
CA GLU A 132 -12.39 16.55 -2.25
C GLU A 132 -12.28 15.54 -1.10
N HIS A 133 -11.59 15.91 -0.03
CA HIS A 133 -11.49 15.11 1.18
C HIS A 133 -11.19 15.97 2.42
N GLY A 134 -11.54 15.44 3.60
CA GLY A 134 -11.04 15.94 4.90
C GLY A 134 -9.58 15.55 5.13
N PRO A 135 -9.03 15.70 6.34
CA PRO A 135 -7.69 15.21 6.65
C PRO A 135 -7.64 13.67 6.53
N VAL A 136 -6.59 13.15 5.90
CA VAL A 136 -6.41 11.70 5.69
C VAL A 136 -5.06 11.27 6.23
N GLU A 137 -5.02 10.16 6.95
CA GLU A 137 -3.81 9.45 7.32
C GLU A 137 -3.84 8.06 6.67
N CYS A 138 -2.81 7.70 5.90
CA CYS A 138 -2.66 6.35 5.34
C CYS A 138 -1.64 5.58 6.17
N LEU A 139 -2.10 4.52 6.85
CA LEU A 139 -1.32 3.66 7.70
C LEU A 139 -0.97 2.36 6.97
N PHE A 140 0.33 2.16 6.79
CA PHE A 140 0.93 1.01 6.15
C PHE A 140 1.56 0.11 7.21
N THR A 141 0.93 -1.02 7.53
CA THR A 141 1.44 -1.96 8.55
C THR A 141 2.34 -3.05 7.96
N VAL A 142 3.27 -3.54 8.75
CA VAL A 142 4.19 -4.64 8.38
C VAL A 142 3.80 -5.97 9.04
N ASP A 143 4.26 -7.08 8.44
CA ASP A 143 4.16 -8.44 8.98
C ASP A 143 2.75 -8.85 9.46
N GLU A 144 1.74 -8.62 8.61
CA GLU A 144 0.37 -9.07 8.86
C GLU A 144 0.31 -10.60 8.79
N GLU A 145 0.81 -11.14 7.67
CA GLU A 145 0.53 -12.51 7.20
C GLU A 145 1.18 -13.60 8.06
N THR A 146 2.18 -13.23 8.89
CA THR A 146 2.89 -14.20 9.73
C THR A 146 2.75 -13.97 11.23
N GLY A 147 2.19 -12.84 11.67
CA GLY A 147 2.10 -12.59 13.10
C GLY A 147 1.45 -11.30 13.58
N LEU A 148 0.95 -10.45 12.68
CA LEU A 148 0.34 -9.15 13.03
C LEU A 148 1.26 -8.24 13.86
N THR A 149 2.59 -8.42 13.74
CA THR A 149 3.53 -7.78 14.68
C THR A 149 3.58 -6.27 14.51
N GLY A 150 3.40 -5.78 13.29
CA GLY A 150 3.22 -4.35 13.01
C GLY A 150 2.01 -3.79 13.75
N ALA A 151 0.84 -4.40 13.59
CA ALA A 151 -0.41 -3.92 14.19
C ALA A 151 -0.33 -3.83 15.73
N PHE A 152 0.21 -4.85 16.40
CA PHE A 152 0.34 -4.85 17.86
C PHE A 152 1.37 -3.85 18.41
N ALA A 153 2.31 -3.39 17.59
CA ALA A 153 3.37 -2.50 18.01
C ALA A 153 3.02 -1.00 17.91
N ILE A 154 1.90 -0.68 17.27
CA ILE A 154 1.43 0.71 17.12
C ILE A 154 1.17 1.32 18.49
N LYS A 155 1.78 2.48 18.75
CA LYS A 155 1.65 3.20 20.02
C LYS A 155 0.60 4.30 19.91
N GLU A 156 -0.01 4.61 21.06
CA GLU A 156 -0.89 5.77 21.20
C GLU A 156 -0.20 7.05 20.71
N GLY A 157 -0.96 7.89 20.00
CA GLY A 157 -0.48 9.14 19.42
C GLY A 157 0.32 8.99 18.12
N PHE A 158 0.50 7.77 17.60
CA PHE A 158 1.10 7.58 16.27
C PHE A 158 0.20 8.16 15.17
N MET A 159 -1.11 7.92 15.29
CA MET A 159 -2.16 8.49 14.45
C MET A 159 -3.04 9.45 15.25
N THR A 160 -3.84 10.25 14.55
CA THR A 160 -4.75 11.24 15.13
C THR A 160 -6.20 11.06 14.72
N GLY A 161 -6.50 10.20 13.74
CA GLY A 161 -7.85 9.95 13.27
C GLY A 161 -8.74 9.20 14.26
N ASP A 162 -10.04 9.51 14.16
CA ASP A 162 -11.11 8.91 14.97
C ASP A 162 -11.88 7.81 14.21
N ILE A 163 -11.69 7.73 12.90
CA ILE A 163 -12.38 6.80 11.99
C ILE A 163 -11.29 6.00 11.27
N LEU A 164 -11.38 4.67 11.33
CA LEU A 164 -10.48 3.78 10.61
C LEU A 164 -11.27 2.95 9.59
N LEU A 165 -10.78 2.93 8.35
CA LEU A 165 -11.21 2.03 7.30
C LEU A 165 -10.10 1.00 7.08
N ASN A 166 -10.45 -0.27 7.28
CA ASN A 166 -9.59 -1.45 7.14
C ASN A 166 -10.10 -2.28 5.95
#